data_AF-A0A9P6MFF4-F1
#
_entry.id   AF-A0A9P6MFF4-F1
#
_cell.length_a   1.000
_cell.length_b   1.000
_cell.length_c   1.000
_cell.angle_alpha   90.00
_cell.angle_beta   90.00
_cell.angle_gamma   90.00
#
_symmetry.space_group_name_H-M   'P 1'
#
loop_
_entity.id
_entity.type
_entity.pdbx_description
1 polymer ?
#
loop_
_entity_poly.entity_id
_entity_poly.type
_entity_poly.pdbx_seq_one_letter_code
_entity_poly.pdbx_strand_id
1 'polypeptide(L)'
;MRGGVILLLFILWLLSGDDGPRIEILQKALKELQEEVSVGNNRTFGTNISYPLPDAVSVERTKLFNPEGRNPRAHYYHNVSGIFNGDWEFNEEIALKVNEEFPLKSKTDGDPSKNETLTDDNGGANSTQAAPSNTSTIIGQEGGGVTNNVTKEGVDEKSADTIEDNMPKYLEDLDKFRGSFQFNESGTFAFNLKETKVNEYVNWVKGNWRLKHGDNEDYGIALNIQGVHFVDSGSFYMWGIPEDGRMPFWRILDLMPDNASYDLAAAAIKEQYQHRIKTIENAIAGYESLEYPEISISETSTCHYQMYMQLGAINPSVRSSALKDLEREWAAPQGISTIKAPHLNSTLFIYSPNCRLTLVVKNAEGMKREKFYSKAVNYAGMAGTLAFIQVFLLVRQMEYTPTPSSVSKVSYWSIALQVFIDSYLCMLHLTTGVLIDTMPGGLPLPVTAARPAPVEDLDNPRSDMQALYGRFYWMVIVSLIILYKIAISSTRVRNFMISVSALALYSFWVPQIIRNVMRGSKRGLHLGFMMGMTATRLALPIYFLACPENLIGIEPTPWVWGLVLWVALQ
;
A
#
# COMPACT_ATOMS: atom_id res chain seq x y z
N MET A 1 -55.84 7.15 -25.96
CA MET A 1 -55.40 7.42 -24.57
C MET A 1 -54.78 6.22 -23.84
N ARG A 2 -55.11 4.95 -24.16
CA ARG A 2 -54.55 3.78 -23.46
C ARG A 2 -53.07 3.45 -23.78
N GLY A 3 -52.58 3.75 -24.99
CA GLY A 3 -51.19 3.46 -25.37
C GLY A 3 -50.13 4.37 -24.74
N GLY A 4 -50.47 5.64 -24.48
CA GLY A 4 -49.55 6.61 -23.87
C GLY A 4 -49.27 6.35 -22.39
N VAL A 5 -50.27 5.85 -21.64
CA VAL A 5 -50.12 5.50 -20.23
C VAL A 5 -49.25 4.25 -20.05
N ILE A 6 -49.37 3.26 -20.94
CA ILE A 6 -48.55 2.05 -20.91
C ILE A 6 -47.09 2.40 -21.23
N LEU A 7 -46.84 3.26 -22.22
CA LEU A 7 -45.48 3.71 -22.56
C LEU A 7 -44.87 4.54 -21.43
N LEU A 8 -45.65 5.39 -20.76
CA LEU A 8 -45.17 6.17 -19.61
C LEU A 8 -44.87 5.28 -18.40
N LEU A 9 -45.70 4.27 -18.13
CA LEU A 9 -45.46 3.27 -17.07
C LEU A 9 -44.26 2.38 -17.40
N PHE A 10 -44.05 2.04 -18.67
CA PHE A 10 -42.90 1.26 -19.12
C PHE A 10 -41.59 2.07 -19.07
N ILE A 11 -41.65 3.38 -19.37
CA ILE A 11 -40.53 4.31 -19.22
C ILE A 11 -40.25 4.58 -17.73
N LEU A 12 -41.28 4.73 -16.89
CA LEU A 12 -41.14 4.82 -15.43
C LEU A 12 -40.56 3.53 -14.83
N TRP A 13 -40.94 2.37 -15.36
CA TRP A 13 -40.37 1.07 -14.98
C TRP A 13 -38.93 0.89 -15.49
N LEU A 14 -38.58 1.42 -16.66
CA LEU A 14 -37.19 1.46 -17.16
C LEU A 14 -36.30 2.47 -16.41
N LEU A 15 -36.87 3.55 -15.90
CA LEU A 15 -36.17 4.56 -15.09
C LEU A 15 -36.11 4.18 -13.61
N SER A 16 -37.05 3.35 -13.14
CA SER A 16 -37.04 2.71 -11.83
C SER A 16 -36.25 1.42 -11.95
N GLY A 17 -34.91 1.50 -11.86
CA GLY A 17 -34.06 0.31 -11.83
C GLY A 17 -34.63 -0.75 -10.87
N ASP A 18 -34.59 -2.02 -11.29
CA ASP A 18 -35.06 -3.14 -10.47
C ASP A 18 -34.17 -3.27 -9.22
N ASP A 19 -34.53 -2.57 -8.15
CA ASP A 19 -33.82 -2.56 -6.86
C ASP A 19 -34.05 -3.85 -6.06
N GLY A 20 -34.94 -4.74 -6.52
CA GLY A 20 -35.26 -6.02 -5.88
C GLY A 20 -34.03 -6.88 -5.56
N PRO A 21 -33.20 -7.26 -6.54
CA PRO A 21 -31.98 -8.05 -6.31
C PRO A 21 -30.97 -7.35 -5.40
N ARG A 22 -30.90 -6.02 -5.43
CA ARG A 22 -30.00 -5.24 -4.56
C ARG A 22 -30.46 -5.28 -3.09
N ILE A 23 -31.76 -5.10 -2.85
CA ILE A 23 -32.33 -5.12 -1.51
C ILE A 23 -32.21 -6.51 -0.88
N GLU A 24 -32.39 -7.59 -1.65
CA GLU A 24 -32.23 -8.96 -1.17
C GLU A 24 -30.79 -9.24 -0.69
N ILE A 25 -29.78 -8.78 -1.44
CA ILE A 25 -28.37 -8.89 -1.04
C ILE A 25 -28.10 -8.12 0.26
N LEU A 26 -28.63 -6.90 0.39
CA LEU A 26 -28.46 -6.09 1.60
C LEU A 26 -29.15 -6.71 2.82
N GLN A 27 -30.34 -7.27 2.63
CA GLN A 27 -31.05 -7.99 3.69
C GLN A 27 -30.29 -9.24 4.14
N LYS A 28 -29.71 -9.99 3.20
CA LYS A 28 -28.83 -11.13 3.52
C LYS A 28 -27.60 -10.68 4.31
N ALA A 29 -26.92 -9.62 3.85
CA ALA A 29 -25.75 -9.08 4.52
C ALA A 29 -26.08 -8.55 5.94
N LEU A 30 -27.24 -7.92 6.12
CA LEU A 30 -27.74 -7.47 7.42
C LEU A 30 -27.96 -8.65 8.37
N LYS A 31 -28.60 -9.73 7.88
CA LYS A 31 -28.84 -10.94 8.68
C LYS A 31 -27.53 -11.59 9.13
N GLU A 32 -26.57 -11.74 8.23
CA GLU A 32 -25.24 -12.28 8.54
C GLU A 32 -24.52 -11.41 9.58
N LEU A 33 -24.61 -10.08 9.47
CA LEU A 33 -23.99 -9.15 10.41
C LEU A 33 -24.65 -9.23 11.80
N GLN A 34 -25.98 -9.39 11.87
CA GLN A 34 -26.70 -9.58 13.12
C GLN A 34 -26.35 -10.91 13.80
N GLU A 35 -26.17 -11.98 13.02
CA GLU A 35 -25.70 -13.27 13.53
C GLU A 35 -24.28 -13.13 14.11
N GLU A 36 -23.39 -12.43 13.41
CA GLU A 36 -22.03 -12.16 13.87
C GLU A 36 -22.01 -11.38 15.20
N VAL A 37 -22.87 -10.38 15.35
CA VAL A 37 -23.06 -9.63 16.61
C VAL A 37 -23.53 -10.56 17.72
N SER A 38 -24.45 -11.48 17.44
CA SER A 38 -24.94 -12.43 18.44
C SER A 38 -23.83 -13.37 18.94
N VAL A 39 -22.95 -13.83 18.05
CA VAL A 39 -21.77 -14.64 18.39
C VAL A 39 -20.79 -13.83 19.24
N GLY A 40 -20.51 -12.59 18.85
CA GLY A 40 -19.61 -11.70 19.59
C GLY A 40 -20.09 -11.41 21.02
N ASN A 41 -21.38 -11.17 21.20
CA ASN A 41 -21.98 -10.86 22.52
C ASN A 41 -21.97 -12.04 23.50
N ASN A 42 -21.93 -13.29 23.01
CA ASN A 42 -21.93 -14.48 23.85
C ASN A 42 -20.51 -14.97 24.21
N ARG A 43 -19.46 -14.24 23.79
CA ARG A 43 -18.07 -14.58 24.10
C ARG A 43 -17.63 -13.93 25.40
N THR A 44 -16.72 -14.61 26.09
CA THR A 44 -16.01 -14.10 27.26
C THR A 44 -14.51 -14.21 27.05
N PHE A 45 -13.75 -13.36 27.76
CA PHE A 45 -12.30 -13.35 27.70
C PHE A 45 -11.71 -14.75 27.91
N GLY A 46 -10.75 -15.13 27.05
CA GLY A 46 -9.99 -16.38 27.18
C GLY A 46 -10.74 -17.68 26.84
N THR A 47 -12.00 -17.60 26.42
CA THR A 47 -12.82 -18.80 26.13
C THR A 47 -13.03 -18.99 24.62
N ASN A 48 -12.92 -20.23 24.13
CA ASN A 48 -13.17 -20.60 22.73
C ASN A 48 -12.37 -19.77 21.70
N ILE A 49 -11.09 -19.54 21.99
CA ILE A 49 -10.15 -18.81 21.11
C ILE A 49 -9.98 -19.58 19.81
N SER A 50 -10.24 -18.93 18.67
CA SER A 50 -10.19 -19.62 17.36
C SER A 50 -8.77 -19.95 16.91
N TYR A 51 -7.82 -19.07 17.22
CA TYR A 51 -6.40 -19.24 16.93
C TYR A 51 -5.60 -18.89 18.18
N PRO A 52 -5.37 -19.87 19.09
CA PRO A 52 -4.59 -19.64 20.29
C PRO A 52 -3.17 -19.20 19.91
N LEU A 53 -2.64 -18.24 20.66
CA LEU A 53 -1.31 -17.71 20.42
C LEU A 53 -0.26 -18.72 20.90
N PRO A 54 0.69 -19.14 20.05
CA PRO A 54 1.79 -19.99 20.49
C PRO A 54 2.64 -19.29 21.56
N ASP A 55 3.21 -20.04 22.49
CA ASP A 55 4.10 -19.56 23.55
C ASP A 55 5.27 -18.77 22.97
N ALA A 56 5.88 -19.26 21.88
CA ALA A 56 6.96 -18.55 21.19
C ALA A 56 6.54 -17.15 20.71
N VAL A 57 5.30 -17.01 20.23
CA VAL A 57 4.72 -15.76 19.73
C VAL A 57 4.29 -14.86 20.91
N SER A 58 3.80 -15.46 22.00
CA SER A 58 3.41 -14.76 23.24
C SER A 58 4.60 -14.08 23.91
N VAL A 59 5.77 -14.73 23.92
CA VAL A 59 7.02 -14.16 24.43
C VAL A 59 7.42 -12.92 23.64
N GLU A 60 7.40 -12.99 22.31
CA GLU A 60 7.80 -11.87 21.45
C GLU A 60 6.81 -10.70 21.51
N ARG A 61 5.51 -11.00 21.57
CA ARG A 61 4.47 -10.00 21.87
C ARG A 61 4.74 -9.29 23.20
N THR A 62 5.15 -10.03 24.23
CA THR A 62 5.44 -9.45 25.55
C THR A 62 6.68 -8.56 25.50
N LYS A 63 7.74 -8.98 24.79
CA LYS A 63 8.93 -8.16 24.55
C LYS A 63 8.61 -6.86 23.80
N LEU A 64 7.72 -6.93 22.81
CA LEU A 64 7.27 -5.76 22.04
C LEU A 64 6.60 -4.69 22.93
N PHE A 65 5.67 -5.11 23.78
CA PHE A 65 4.91 -4.18 24.63
C PHE A 65 5.61 -3.80 25.92
N ASN A 66 6.59 -4.57 26.36
CA ASN A 66 7.38 -4.29 27.56
C ASN A 66 8.89 -4.37 27.27
N PRO A 67 9.43 -3.42 26.50
CA PRO A 67 10.86 -3.38 26.21
C PRO A 67 11.66 -3.06 27.49
N GLU A 68 12.87 -3.61 27.58
CA GLU A 68 13.79 -3.32 28.68
C GLU A 68 14.06 -1.81 28.76
N GLY A 69 13.91 -1.23 29.95
CA GLY A 69 14.06 0.22 30.16
C GLY A 69 12.82 1.06 29.84
N ARG A 70 11.62 0.46 29.72
CA ARG A 70 10.36 1.18 29.54
C ARG A 70 10.17 2.24 30.64
N ASN A 71 10.03 3.50 30.22
CA ASN A 71 9.71 4.60 31.12
C ASN A 71 8.22 4.51 31.50
N PRO A 72 7.85 4.35 32.78
CA PRO A 72 6.45 4.26 33.21
C PRO A 72 5.67 5.57 33.04
N ARG A 73 6.36 6.69 32.78
CA ARG A 73 5.74 7.99 32.45
C ARG A 73 5.85 8.32 30.95
N ALA A 74 6.20 7.34 30.12
CA ALA A 74 6.14 7.50 28.68
C ALA A 74 4.71 7.85 28.27
N HIS A 75 4.59 8.75 27.31
CA HIS A 75 3.33 9.06 26.66
C HIS A 75 3.53 8.94 25.15
N TYR A 76 2.43 8.72 24.45
CA TYR A 76 2.40 8.40 23.04
C TYR A 76 1.48 9.37 22.30
N TYR A 77 1.48 9.31 20.97
CA TYR A 77 0.46 9.97 20.18
C TYR A 77 -0.91 9.33 20.45
N HIS A 78 -1.96 10.15 20.59
CA HIS A 78 -3.31 9.66 20.86
C HIS A 78 -4.08 9.35 19.56
N ASN A 79 -3.66 9.95 18.45
CA ASN A 79 -4.15 9.63 17.10
C ASN A 79 -2.99 9.69 16.10
N VAL A 80 -2.77 8.61 15.37
CA VAL A 80 -1.71 8.37 14.41
C VAL A 80 -2.25 8.06 13.01
N SER A 81 -3.46 8.54 12.68
CA SER A 81 -4.01 8.46 11.32
C SER A 81 -3.01 9.01 10.31
N GLY A 82 -2.60 8.21 9.33
CA GLY A 82 -1.46 8.50 8.48
C GLY A 82 -0.89 7.27 7.79
N ILE A 83 0.34 7.39 7.31
CA ILE A 83 1.06 6.33 6.60
C ILE A 83 2.30 5.95 7.41
N PHE A 84 2.53 4.65 7.58
CA PHE A 84 3.73 4.08 8.16
C PHE A 84 4.50 3.31 7.09
N ASN A 85 5.79 3.57 6.99
CA ASN A 85 6.70 2.88 6.07
C ASN A 85 7.85 2.25 6.85
N GLY A 86 8.39 1.16 6.34
CA GLY A 86 9.60 0.55 6.89
C GLY A 86 9.91 -0.76 6.22
N ASP A 87 10.88 -1.47 6.80
CA ASP A 87 11.34 -2.76 6.32
C ASP A 87 10.80 -3.88 7.20
N TRP A 88 10.42 -4.98 6.58
CA TRP A 88 10.01 -6.20 7.27
C TRP A 88 11.08 -7.28 7.09
N GLU A 89 11.27 -8.06 8.16
CA GLU A 89 12.18 -9.19 8.19
C GLU A 89 11.38 -10.45 8.54
N PHE A 90 11.62 -11.54 7.80
CA PHE A 90 11.12 -12.85 8.18
C PHE A 90 11.95 -13.41 9.33
N ASN A 91 11.27 -13.86 10.39
CA ASN A 91 11.93 -14.49 11.52
C ASN A 91 11.76 -16.01 11.46
N GLU A 92 12.75 -16.66 10.88
CA GLU A 92 12.79 -18.12 10.70
C GLU A 92 12.85 -18.86 12.06
N GLU A 93 13.60 -18.33 13.03
CA GLU A 93 13.76 -18.98 14.35
C GLU A 93 12.43 -19.10 15.09
N ILE A 94 11.61 -18.03 15.10
CA ILE A 94 10.28 -18.08 15.72
C ILE A 94 9.36 -18.99 14.92
N ALA A 95 9.41 -18.93 13.59
CA ALA A 95 8.58 -19.80 12.75
C ALA A 95 8.88 -21.28 13.01
N LEU A 96 10.14 -21.65 13.24
CA LEU A 96 10.54 -23.00 13.64
C LEU A 96 9.97 -23.39 15.01
N LYS A 97 10.10 -22.53 16.03
CA LYS A 97 9.53 -22.80 17.37
C LYS A 97 8.00 -22.95 17.34
N VAL A 98 7.31 -22.16 16.52
CA VAL A 98 5.85 -22.31 16.32
C VAL A 98 5.52 -23.66 15.69
N ASN A 99 6.34 -24.13 14.75
CA ASN A 99 6.16 -25.45 14.15
C ASN A 99 6.45 -26.59 15.14
N GLU A 100 7.34 -26.41 16.10
CA GLU A 100 7.59 -27.37 17.19
C GLU A 100 6.43 -27.46 18.17
N GLU A 101 5.83 -26.31 18.54
CA GLU A 101 4.72 -26.23 19.50
C GLU A 101 3.41 -26.78 18.93
N PHE A 102 3.16 -26.53 17.64
CA PHE A 102 2.01 -27.05 16.91
C PHE A 102 2.47 -27.89 15.73
N PRO A 103 3.01 -29.10 15.96
CA PRO A 103 3.56 -29.92 14.89
C PRO A 103 2.50 -30.18 13.81
N LEU A 104 2.91 -30.03 12.55
CA LEU A 104 2.10 -30.49 11.43
C LEU A 104 1.91 -32.00 11.61
N LYS A 105 0.66 -32.48 11.60
CA LYS A 105 0.40 -33.92 11.69
C LYS A 105 1.06 -34.60 10.50
N SER A 106 2.16 -35.32 10.73
CA SER A 106 2.70 -36.23 9.73
C SER A 106 1.79 -37.46 9.68
N LYS A 107 1.47 -37.93 8.47
CA LYS A 107 0.63 -39.12 8.30
C LYS A 107 1.47 -40.39 8.45
N THR A 108 2.05 -40.59 9.62
CA THR A 108 2.61 -41.88 10.05
C THR A 108 2.33 -42.04 11.52
N ASP A 109 1.08 -42.31 11.85
CA ASP A 109 0.71 -43.20 12.95
C ASP A 109 -0.76 -43.57 12.75
N GLY A 110 -0.98 -44.83 12.38
CA GLY A 110 -2.31 -45.40 12.25
C GLY A 110 -2.97 -45.46 13.62
N ASP A 111 -4.22 -45.01 13.68
CA ASP A 111 -5.16 -45.42 14.72
C ASP A 111 -5.35 -46.95 14.59
N PRO A 112 -5.03 -47.77 15.61
CA PRO A 112 -5.42 -49.16 15.61
C PRO A 112 -6.85 -49.26 16.14
N SER A 113 -7.81 -48.76 15.39
CA SER A 113 -9.21 -49.09 15.63
C SER A 113 -9.99 -49.19 14.32
N LYS A 114 -10.62 -50.35 14.13
CA LYS A 114 -11.47 -50.77 12.99
C LYS A 114 -10.77 -51.44 11.81
N ASN A 115 -10.27 -52.65 12.05
CA ASN A 115 -10.37 -53.72 11.04
C ASN A 115 -11.74 -54.40 11.19
N GLU A 116 -12.73 -53.96 10.42
CA GLU A 116 -13.84 -54.83 10.01
C GLU A 116 -13.51 -55.34 8.60
N THR A 117 -12.80 -56.46 8.53
CA THR A 117 -12.75 -57.28 7.32
C THR A 117 -13.78 -58.39 7.43
N LEU A 118 -14.82 -58.27 6.60
CA LEU A 118 -15.61 -59.39 6.11
C LEU A 118 -14.67 -60.42 5.45
N THR A 119 -14.58 -61.62 6.02
CA THR A 119 -14.17 -62.82 5.29
C THR A 119 -14.95 -64.02 5.84
N ASP A 120 -15.72 -64.64 4.95
CA ASP A 120 -16.37 -65.93 5.14
C ASP A 120 -15.36 -67.08 5.32
N ASP A 121 -15.77 -68.06 6.13
CA ASP A 121 -15.47 -69.49 6.12
C ASP A 121 -14.02 -70.00 5.97
N ASN A 122 -13.45 -70.50 7.07
CA ASN A 122 -13.44 -71.95 7.35
C ASN A 122 -12.66 -72.31 8.64
N GLY A 123 -13.32 -73.10 9.50
CA GLY A 123 -12.83 -74.27 10.24
C GLY A 123 -11.46 -74.29 10.94
N GLY A 124 -11.48 -74.62 12.23
CA GLY A 124 -10.49 -75.57 12.78
C GLY A 124 -9.81 -75.19 14.09
N ALA A 125 -10.21 -75.89 15.14
CA ALA A 125 -9.73 -75.86 16.52
C ALA A 125 -8.20 -76.05 16.76
N ASN A 126 -7.83 -75.63 17.98
CA ASN A 126 -6.83 -76.21 18.91
C ASN A 126 -5.40 -75.63 19.01
N SER A 127 -5.23 -74.90 20.12
CA SER A 127 -4.29 -75.17 21.24
C SER A 127 -2.79 -74.88 21.13
N THR A 128 -2.29 -74.33 22.26
CA THR A 128 -0.94 -74.46 22.88
C THR A 128 0.23 -73.79 22.16
N GLN A 129 1.28 -73.24 22.77
CA GLN A 129 1.67 -72.82 24.12
C GLN A 129 3.06 -72.15 23.93
N ALA A 130 3.40 -71.19 24.79
CA ALA A 130 4.76 -70.86 25.27
C ALA A 130 5.98 -70.83 24.31
N ALA A 131 6.52 -69.62 24.07
CA ALA A 131 7.79 -69.10 24.62
C ALA A 131 8.99 -70.06 24.88
N PRO A 132 10.22 -69.53 25.08
CA PRO A 132 10.92 -68.43 24.41
C PRO A 132 12.42 -68.78 24.16
N SER A 133 13.21 -67.73 23.86
CA SER A 133 14.65 -67.63 24.16
C SER A 133 15.57 -68.34 23.14
N ASN A 134 16.73 -67.84 22.73
CA ASN A 134 17.67 -66.90 23.32
C ASN A 134 18.72 -66.53 22.25
N THR A 135 19.31 -65.32 22.35
CA THR A 135 20.77 -65.08 22.44
C THR A 135 21.64 -65.70 21.32
N SER A 136 22.52 -65.03 20.57
CA SER A 136 23.10 -63.69 20.54
C SER A 136 24.33 -63.80 19.62
N THR A 137 24.74 -62.70 18.96
CA THR A 137 26.16 -62.34 18.67
C THR A 137 26.96 -63.29 17.74
N ILE A 138 27.96 -62.94 16.93
CA ILE A 138 28.87 -61.79 16.83
C ILE A 138 29.70 -61.96 15.52
N ILE A 139 30.01 -60.83 14.86
CA ILE A 139 31.26 -60.46 14.13
C ILE A 139 31.76 -61.26 12.91
N GLY A 140 32.14 -60.50 11.87
CA GLY A 140 33.40 -60.67 11.14
C GLY A 140 33.26 -61.03 9.67
N GLN A 141 33.21 -60.08 8.72
CA GLN A 141 34.32 -59.35 8.09
C GLN A 141 35.03 -60.12 6.95
N GLU A 142 35.34 -59.38 5.88
CA GLU A 142 36.18 -59.70 4.70
C GLU A 142 35.51 -60.57 3.61
N GLY A 143 35.65 -60.34 2.30
CA GLY A 143 36.48 -59.43 1.51
C GLY A 143 36.76 -60.08 0.14
N GLY A 144 36.65 -59.31 -0.96
CA GLY A 144 37.08 -59.68 -2.33
C GLY A 144 36.05 -60.53 -3.12
N GLY A 145 35.64 -60.23 -4.34
CA GLY A 145 36.26 -59.43 -5.41
C GLY A 145 36.45 -60.34 -6.64
N VAL A 146 35.51 -60.33 -7.59
CA VAL A 146 35.73 -60.85 -8.96
C VAL A 146 34.95 -59.99 -9.94
N THR A 147 35.68 -59.46 -10.93
CA THR A 147 35.23 -58.61 -12.02
C THR A 147 34.93 -59.40 -13.30
N ASN A 148 34.15 -58.75 -14.17
CA ASN A 148 34.12 -58.81 -15.65
C ASN A 148 32.84 -59.39 -16.26
N ASN A 149 32.03 -58.54 -16.90
CA ASN A 149 32.13 -58.38 -18.35
C ASN A 149 31.28 -57.22 -18.88
N VAL A 150 31.89 -56.51 -19.83
CA VAL A 150 31.37 -55.39 -20.59
C VAL A 150 30.68 -55.93 -21.84
N THR A 151 29.48 -55.43 -22.15
CA THR A 151 29.01 -55.23 -23.53
C THR A 151 28.29 -53.88 -23.60
N LYS A 152 28.82 -52.99 -24.46
CA LYS A 152 28.20 -51.73 -24.88
C LYS A 152 27.46 -51.97 -26.19
N GLU A 153 26.26 -51.39 -26.33
CA GLU A 153 25.76 -50.83 -27.59
C GLU A 153 24.51 -49.96 -27.32
N GLY A 154 24.41 -48.80 -27.99
CA GLY A 154 23.13 -48.08 -28.16
C GLY A 154 23.08 -46.63 -27.62
N VAL A 155 23.49 -45.70 -28.46
CA VAL A 155 23.28 -44.22 -28.47
C VAL A 155 21.76 -43.89 -28.46
N ASP A 156 21.22 -43.00 -27.62
CA ASP A 156 20.95 -41.57 -27.92
C ASP A 156 20.37 -40.79 -26.72
N GLU A 157 20.54 -39.47 -26.79
CA GLU A 157 20.46 -38.38 -25.82
C GLU A 157 19.03 -37.86 -25.51
N LYS A 158 18.62 -37.68 -24.22
CA LYS A 158 17.92 -36.48 -23.68
C LYS A 158 17.31 -36.62 -22.26
N SER A 159 17.21 -35.44 -21.64
CA SER A 159 16.47 -34.97 -20.44
C SER A 159 17.01 -35.35 -19.05
N ALA A 160 17.59 -34.32 -18.43
CA ALA A 160 17.69 -34.13 -17.00
C ALA A 160 16.29 -34.01 -16.39
N ASP A 161 15.96 -34.87 -15.43
CA ASP A 161 14.88 -34.66 -14.48
C ASP A 161 15.47 -34.91 -13.08
N THR A 162 15.62 -33.82 -12.33
CA THR A 162 16.15 -33.83 -10.96
C THR A 162 15.04 -33.28 -10.07
N ILE A 163 14.51 -34.15 -9.21
CA ILE A 163 13.85 -33.81 -7.93
C ILE A 163 12.64 -32.87 -8.06
N GLU A 164 11.50 -33.40 -8.50
CA GLU A 164 10.19 -32.76 -8.21
C GLU A 164 9.16 -33.72 -7.58
N ASP A 165 9.41 -35.03 -7.57
CA ASP A 165 8.47 -36.00 -6.98
C ASP A 165 8.95 -36.48 -5.61
N ASN A 166 8.59 -35.74 -4.55
CA ASN A 166 8.23 -36.25 -3.23
C ASN A 166 7.97 -35.10 -2.23
N MET A 167 7.17 -34.10 -2.61
CA MET A 167 6.67 -33.14 -1.63
C MET A 167 5.45 -33.71 -0.90
N PRO A 168 5.45 -33.77 0.44
CA PRO A 168 4.28 -34.18 1.19
C PRO A 168 3.08 -33.25 0.94
N LYS A 169 1.89 -33.82 0.70
CA LYS A 169 0.63 -33.12 0.41
C LYS A 169 0.22 -32.00 1.38
N TYR A 170 0.81 -31.95 2.59
CA TYR A 170 0.55 -30.91 3.59
C TYR A 170 1.48 -29.68 3.46
N LEU A 171 2.63 -29.83 2.81
CA LEU A 171 3.46 -28.69 2.40
C LEU A 171 2.84 -28.02 1.15
N GLU A 172 2.20 -28.79 0.28
CA GLU A 172 1.33 -28.25 -0.79
C GLU A 172 0.19 -27.38 -0.22
N ASP A 173 -0.38 -27.72 0.94
CA ASP A 173 -1.42 -26.91 1.59
C ASP A 173 -0.87 -25.57 2.13
N LEU A 174 0.36 -25.53 2.63
CA LEU A 174 1.03 -24.29 3.08
C LEU A 174 1.38 -23.39 1.91
N ASP A 175 1.87 -23.94 0.81
CA ASP A 175 2.16 -23.21 -0.43
C ASP A 175 0.86 -22.71 -1.08
N LYS A 176 -0.25 -23.44 -0.94
CA LYS A 176 -1.58 -22.98 -1.34
C LYS A 176 -2.04 -21.74 -0.57
N PHE A 177 -1.78 -21.66 0.74
CA PHE A 177 -2.15 -20.47 1.53
C PHE A 177 -1.18 -19.29 1.31
N ARG A 178 0.12 -19.58 1.19
CA ARG A 178 1.17 -18.56 0.96
C ARG A 178 1.12 -18.00 -0.47
N GLY A 179 0.59 -18.77 -1.41
CA GLY A 179 0.56 -18.42 -2.83
C GLY A 179 1.97 -18.30 -3.40
N SER A 180 2.13 -17.45 -4.41
CA SER A 180 3.41 -17.22 -5.10
C SER A 180 4.35 -16.25 -4.37
N PHE A 181 3.96 -15.71 -3.21
CA PHE A 181 4.75 -14.69 -2.52
C PHE A 181 5.90 -15.33 -1.71
N GLN A 182 7.12 -14.85 -1.94
CA GLN A 182 8.31 -15.35 -1.25
C GLN A 182 8.55 -14.59 0.06
N PHE A 183 8.30 -15.28 1.17
CA PHE A 183 8.49 -14.74 2.52
C PHE A 183 9.91 -14.95 3.08
N ASN A 184 10.81 -15.63 2.36
CA ASN A 184 12.12 -16.04 2.89
C ASN A 184 13.17 -14.91 2.89
N GLU A 185 12.84 -13.73 2.37
CA GLU A 185 13.74 -12.57 2.29
C GLU A 185 13.14 -11.37 3.02
N SER A 186 13.92 -10.29 3.19
CA SER A 186 13.42 -9.01 3.69
C SER A 186 12.78 -8.20 2.56
N GLY A 187 11.87 -7.29 2.92
CA GLY A 187 11.29 -6.36 1.95
C GLY A 187 10.78 -5.09 2.59
N THR A 188 10.07 -4.29 1.80
CA THR A 188 9.49 -3.02 2.26
C THR A 188 8.00 -3.16 2.51
N PHE A 189 7.45 -2.34 3.38
CA PHE A 189 6.01 -2.25 3.55
C PHE A 189 5.52 -0.80 3.64
N ALA A 190 4.27 -0.61 3.24
CA ALA A 190 3.55 0.63 3.43
C ALA A 190 2.18 0.33 4.06
N PHE A 191 1.90 0.95 5.20
CA PHE A 191 0.67 0.76 5.96
C PHE A 191 -0.06 2.09 6.10
N ASN A 192 -1.26 2.18 5.52
CA ASN A 192 -2.14 3.32 5.71
C ASN A 192 -3.10 3.04 6.87
N LEU A 193 -3.14 3.93 7.83
CA LEU A 193 -3.90 3.81 9.05
C LEU A 193 -4.88 4.97 9.22
N LYS A 194 -6.12 4.64 9.57
CA LYS A 194 -7.15 5.59 9.95
C LYS A 194 -7.75 5.19 11.29
N GLU A 195 -7.69 6.11 12.23
CA GLU A 195 -8.27 5.94 13.55
C GLU A 195 -9.58 6.71 13.69
N THR A 196 -10.55 6.06 14.31
CA THR A 196 -11.81 6.66 14.73
C THR A 196 -11.87 6.58 16.25
N LYS A 197 -12.01 7.73 16.91
CA LYS A 197 -12.18 7.77 18.37
C LYS A 197 -13.52 7.14 18.74
N VAL A 198 -13.48 6.14 19.63
CA VAL A 198 -14.67 5.46 20.18
C VAL A 198 -14.89 5.95 21.61
N ASN A 199 -13.89 5.78 22.48
CA ASN A 199 -13.92 6.26 23.86
C ASN A 199 -12.61 7.01 24.20
N GLU A 200 -12.36 7.32 25.47
CA GLU A 200 -11.15 8.05 25.89
C GLU A 200 -9.88 7.18 25.92
N TYR A 201 -10.05 5.85 25.99
CA TYR A 201 -8.97 4.89 26.21
C TYR A 201 -8.62 4.08 24.96
N VAL A 202 -9.60 3.89 24.07
CA VAL A 202 -9.53 3.02 22.90
C VAL A 202 -10.07 3.74 21.66
N ASN A 203 -9.27 3.69 20.61
CA ASN A 203 -9.69 4.07 19.27
C ASN A 203 -9.90 2.81 18.42
N TRP A 204 -10.88 2.89 17.50
CA TRP A 204 -11.03 1.92 16.44
C TRP A 204 -10.04 2.22 15.32
N VAL A 205 -9.43 1.17 14.79
CA VAL A 205 -8.36 1.25 13.82
C VAL A 205 -8.79 0.51 12.56
N LYS A 206 -8.68 1.17 11.41
CA LYS A 206 -8.83 0.54 10.09
C LYS A 206 -7.72 0.99 9.17
N GLY A 207 -7.29 0.14 8.27
CA GLY A 207 -6.19 0.46 7.38
C GLY A 207 -5.97 -0.55 6.29
N ASN A 208 -5.09 -0.20 5.36
CA ASN A 208 -4.67 -1.07 4.28
C ASN A 208 -3.15 -1.19 4.34
N TRP A 209 -2.65 -2.41 4.22
CA TRP A 209 -1.23 -2.70 4.29
C TRP A 209 -0.77 -3.38 3.02
N ARG A 210 0.32 -2.88 2.47
CA ARG A 210 0.97 -3.42 1.29
C ARG A 210 2.34 -3.93 1.66
N LEU A 211 2.54 -5.22 1.46
CA LEU A 211 3.81 -5.91 1.63
C LEU A 211 4.47 -6.06 0.27
N LYS A 212 5.72 -5.63 0.12
CA LYS A 212 6.52 -5.77 -1.10
C LYS A 212 7.73 -6.66 -0.84
N HIS A 213 8.09 -7.46 -1.84
CA HIS A 213 9.28 -8.30 -1.81
C HIS A 213 10.44 -7.62 -2.56
N GLY A 214 11.58 -7.39 -1.88
CA GLY A 214 12.73 -6.70 -2.45
C GLY A 214 12.44 -5.32 -3.05
N ASP A 215 13.26 -4.90 -4.02
CA ASP A 215 13.11 -3.63 -4.76
C ASP A 215 12.08 -3.70 -5.92
N ASN A 216 11.40 -4.84 -6.12
CA ASN A 216 10.45 -5.00 -7.24
C ASN A 216 9.06 -4.46 -6.87
N GLU A 217 8.61 -3.44 -7.60
CA GLU A 217 7.34 -2.74 -7.34
C GLU A 217 6.08 -3.49 -7.81
N ASP A 218 6.24 -4.49 -8.69
CA ASP A 218 5.13 -5.13 -9.43
C ASP A 218 4.45 -6.30 -8.69
N TYR A 219 5.04 -6.83 -7.62
CA TYR A 219 4.50 -7.99 -6.87
C TYR A 219 4.46 -7.72 -5.37
N GLY A 220 3.25 -7.75 -4.78
CA GLY A 220 3.05 -7.52 -3.36
C GLY A 220 1.67 -7.95 -2.87
N ILE A 221 1.57 -8.23 -1.57
CA ILE A 221 0.31 -8.63 -0.92
C ILE A 221 -0.38 -7.37 -0.37
N ALA A 222 -1.66 -7.20 -0.67
CA ALA A 222 -2.51 -6.17 -0.10
C ALA A 222 -3.45 -6.76 0.95
N LEU A 223 -3.44 -6.18 2.16
CA LEU A 223 -4.20 -6.64 3.30
C LEU A 223 -5.10 -5.52 3.83
N ASN A 224 -6.36 -5.84 4.08
CA ASN A 224 -7.27 -5.04 4.89
C ASN A 224 -7.03 -5.34 6.37
N ILE A 225 -6.78 -4.28 7.14
CA ILE A 225 -6.48 -4.37 8.58
C ILE A 225 -7.53 -3.66 9.39
N GLN A 226 -7.96 -4.31 10.47
CA GLN A 226 -8.87 -3.75 11.45
C GLN A 226 -8.45 -4.14 12.86
N GLY A 227 -8.69 -3.26 13.83
CA GLY A 227 -8.23 -3.49 15.19
C GLY A 227 -8.57 -2.37 16.16
N VAL A 228 -7.89 -2.39 17.29
CA VAL A 228 -8.03 -1.41 18.36
C VAL A 228 -6.67 -0.83 18.76
N HIS A 229 -6.66 0.44 19.12
CA HIS A 229 -5.51 1.15 19.66
C HIS A 229 -5.82 1.61 21.09
N PHE A 230 -4.99 1.18 22.03
CA PHE A 230 -5.01 1.65 23.41
C PHE A 230 -4.16 2.91 23.53
N VAL A 231 -4.85 4.03 23.74
CA VAL A 231 -4.30 5.39 23.69
C VAL A 231 -3.25 5.62 24.78
N ASP A 232 -3.48 5.11 25.99
CA ASP A 232 -2.59 5.33 27.13
C ASP A 232 -1.27 4.55 27.01
N SER A 233 -1.31 3.34 26.45
CA SER A 233 -0.14 2.48 26.31
C SER A 233 0.56 2.62 24.95
N GLY A 234 -0.10 3.23 23.96
CA GLY A 234 0.37 3.30 22.58
C GLY A 234 0.41 1.94 21.89
N SER A 235 -0.42 0.98 22.35
CA SER A 235 -0.39 -0.42 21.90
C SER A 235 -1.57 -0.72 20.99
N PHE A 236 -1.30 -1.44 19.91
CA PHE A 236 -2.28 -1.79 18.89
C PHE A 236 -2.42 -3.31 18.80
N TYR A 237 -3.67 -3.74 18.69
CA TYR A 237 -4.04 -5.12 18.44
C TYR A 237 -4.92 -5.15 17.21
N MET A 238 -4.39 -5.72 16.15
CA MET A 238 -5.00 -5.66 14.83
C MET A 238 -4.99 -7.03 14.18
N TRP A 239 -5.90 -7.21 13.24
CA TRP A 239 -5.94 -8.37 12.39
C TRP A 239 -5.95 -7.92 10.93
N GLY A 240 -5.10 -8.53 10.11
CA GLY A 240 -4.99 -8.34 8.67
C GLY A 240 -5.50 -9.55 7.90
N ILE A 241 -6.29 -9.30 6.86
CA ILE A 241 -6.74 -10.32 5.89
C ILE A 241 -6.59 -9.78 4.46
N PRO A 242 -6.50 -10.65 3.45
CA PRO A 242 -6.50 -10.22 2.04
C PRO A 242 -7.77 -9.41 1.70
N GLU A 243 -7.69 -8.55 0.69
CA GLU A 243 -8.74 -7.55 0.41
C GLU A 243 -10.13 -8.15 0.10
N ASP A 244 -10.17 -9.36 -0.43
CA ASP A 244 -11.37 -10.15 -0.74
C ASP A 244 -11.96 -10.89 0.48
N GLY A 245 -11.18 -11.02 1.54
CA GLY A 245 -11.59 -11.69 2.75
C GLY A 245 -12.65 -10.91 3.52
N ARG A 246 -13.55 -11.64 4.19
CA ARG A 246 -14.46 -11.06 5.18
C ARG A 246 -14.05 -11.52 6.57
N MET A 247 -13.58 -10.58 7.40
CA MET A 247 -13.23 -10.89 8.77
C MET A 247 -14.32 -10.45 9.72
N PRO A 248 -14.78 -11.35 10.60
CA PRO A 248 -15.68 -10.94 11.66
C PRO A 248 -14.93 -10.19 12.75
N PHE A 249 -15.48 -9.06 13.21
CA PHE A 249 -14.78 -8.14 14.13
C PHE A 249 -14.49 -8.74 15.49
N TRP A 250 -15.34 -9.66 15.95
CA TRP A 250 -15.13 -10.34 17.23
C TRP A 250 -13.78 -11.07 17.31
N ARG A 251 -13.11 -11.39 16.19
CA ARG A 251 -11.77 -12.00 16.21
C ARG A 251 -10.70 -11.11 16.82
N ILE A 252 -10.91 -9.79 16.81
CA ILE A 252 -10.00 -8.84 17.45
C ILE A 252 -10.01 -9.04 18.98
N LEU A 253 -11.13 -9.50 19.55
CA LEU A 253 -11.24 -9.78 20.98
C LEU A 253 -10.34 -10.92 21.44
N ASP A 254 -10.09 -11.90 20.57
CA ASP A 254 -9.20 -13.03 20.84
C ASP A 254 -7.72 -12.58 21.00
N LEU A 255 -7.38 -11.35 20.58
CA LEU A 255 -6.02 -10.78 20.70
C LEU A 255 -5.76 -10.11 22.04
N MET A 256 -6.81 -9.87 22.84
CA MET A 256 -6.73 -9.07 24.05
C MET A 256 -5.88 -9.79 25.12
N PRO A 257 -5.01 -9.07 25.85
CA PRO A 257 -4.12 -9.69 26.84
C PRO A 257 -4.81 -9.96 28.18
N ASP A 258 -5.84 -9.20 28.52
CA ASP A 258 -6.51 -9.22 29.82
C ASP A 258 -8.00 -8.86 29.71
N ASN A 259 -8.75 -9.08 30.79
CA ASN A 259 -10.19 -8.87 30.83
C ASN A 259 -10.59 -7.39 30.70
N ALA A 260 -9.82 -6.45 31.25
CA ALA A 260 -10.15 -5.03 31.15
C ALA A 260 -9.95 -4.51 29.72
N SER A 261 -8.85 -4.91 29.07
CA SER A 261 -8.61 -4.64 27.65
C SER A 261 -9.70 -5.25 26.77
N TYR A 262 -10.15 -6.47 27.10
CA TYR A 262 -11.25 -7.15 26.43
C TYR A 262 -12.56 -6.36 26.49
N ASP A 263 -12.97 -5.90 27.67
CA ASP A 263 -14.21 -5.17 27.85
C ASP A 263 -14.21 -3.84 27.07
N LEU A 264 -13.08 -3.13 27.07
CA LEU A 264 -12.91 -1.89 26.31
C LEU A 264 -12.95 -2.12 24.79
N ALA A 265 -12.29 -3.17 24.30
CA ALA A 265 -12.30 -3.54 22.89
C ALA A 265 -13.68 -4.04 22.43
N ALA A 266 -14.40 -4.77 23.28
CA ALA A 266 -15.77 -5.24 23.01
C ALA A 266 -16.74 -4.06 22.86
N ALA A 267 -16.61 -3.04 23.71
CA ALA A 267 -17.38 -1.82 23.57
C ALA A 267 -17.11 -1.12 22.23
N ALA A 268 -15.84 -1.02 21.82
CA ALA A 268 -15.45 -0.42 20.54
C ALA A 268 -16.00 -1.19 19.33
N ILE A 269 -15.87 -2.52 19.33
CA ILE A 269 -16.39 -3.40 18.27
C ILE A 269 -17.91 -3.29 18.16
N LYS A 270 -18.62 -3.22 19.29
CA LYS A 270 -20.08 -3.08 19.31
C LYS A 270 -20.53 -1.81 18.61
N GLU A 271 -19.85 -0.69 18.84
CA GLU A 271 -20.14 0.57 18.13
C GLU A 271 -19.95 0.43 16.61
N GLN A 272 -18.91 -0.27 16.17
CA GLN A 272 -18.65 -0.49 14.75
C GLN A 272 -19.71 -1.39 14.08
N TYR A 273 -20.17 -2.42 14.79
CA TYR A 273 -21.30 -3.21 14.32
C TYR A 273 -22.57 -2.37 14.20
N GLN A 274 -22.89 -1.56 15.20
CA GLN A 274 -24.05 -0.67 15.17
C GLN A 274 -23.97 0.34 14.01
N HIS A 275 -22.78 0.91 13.77
CA HIS A 275 -22.56 1.79 12.63
C HIS A 275 -22.84 1.06 11.31
N ARG A 276 -22.27 -0.13 11.10
CA ARG A 276 -22.47 -0.92 9.87
C ARG A 276 -23.92 -1.34 9.66
N ILE A 277 -24.60 -1.78 10.73
CA ILE A 277 -26.03 -2.12 10.69
C ILE A 277 -26.84 -0.92 10.22
N LYS A 278 -26.62 0.25 10.84
CA LYS A 278 -27.32 1.49 10.48
C LYS A 278 -27.06 1.91 9.04
N THR A 279 -25.83 1.80 8.55
CA THR A 279 -25.49 2.10 7.14
C THR A 279 -26.23 1.17 6.18
N ILE A 280 -26.29 -0.14 6.47
CA ILE A 280 -27.02 -1.10 5.64
C ILE A 280 -28.53 -0.84 5.69
N GLU A 281 -29.10 -0.56 6.87
CA GLU A 281 -30.51 -0.20 7.04
C GLU A 281 -30.87 1.07 6.25
N ASN A 282 -30.03 2.11 6.31
CA ASN A 282 -30.21 3.33 5.53
C ASN A 282 -30.14 3.07 4.02
N ALA A 283 -29.24 2.18 3.58
CA ALA A 283 -29.12 1.79 2.18
C ALA A 283 -30.34 1.00 1.69
N ILE A 284 -30.89 0.11 2.51
CA ILE A 284 -32.16 -0.59 2.24
C ILE A 284 -33.32 0.41 2.14
N ALA A 285 -33.33 1.42 3.01
CA ALA A 285 -34.36 2.47 3.01
C ALA A 285 -34.19 3.50 1.87
N GLY A 286 -33.16 3.36 1.02
CA GLY A 286 -32.93 4.23 -0.13
C GLY A 286 -32.36 5.61 0.21
N TYR A 287 -31.93 5.83 1.46
CA TYR A 287 -31.35 7.11 1.89
C TYR A 287 -29.88 7.29 1.48
N GLU A 288 -29.16 6.20 1.21
CA GLU A 288 -27.71 6.22 0.99
C GLU A 288 -27.31 5.23 -0.12
N SER A 289 -26.56 5.70 -1.12
CA SER A 289 -25.98 4.84 -2.15
C SER A 289 -24.65 4.26 -1.65
N LEU A 290 -24.61 2.95 -1.41
CA LEU A 290 -23.38 2.25 -1.11
C LEU A 290 -22.47 2.24 -2.34
N GLU A 291 -21.33 2.92 -2.23
CA GLU A 291 -20.26 2.87 -3.22
C GLU A 291 -19.49 1.56 -3.03
N TYR A 292 -19.60 0.65 -3.99
CA TYR A 292 -18.84 -0.60 -3.98
C TYR A 292 -17.40 -0.29 -4.38
N PRO A 293 -16.38 -0.61 -3.57
CA PRO A 293 -15.01 -0.54 -4.03
C PRO A 293 -14.83 -1.54 -5.18
N GLU A 294 -14.23 -1.07 -6.28
CA GLU A 294 -13.80 -1.94 -7.38
C GLU A 294 -12.86 -3.01 -6.82
N ILE A 295 -13.25 -4.28 -6.99
CA ILE A 295 -12.44 -5.43 -6.57
C ILE A 295 -11.31 -5.57 -7.59
N SER A 296 -10.13 -5.05 -7.27
CA SER A 296 -8.91 -5.46 -7.98
C SER A 296 -8.56 -6.87 -7.53
N ILE A 297 -8.69 -7.85 -8.41
CA ILE A 297 -8.24 -9.22 -8.17
C ILE A 297 -6.71 -9.18 -8.05
N SER A 298 -6.20 -9.22 -6.83
CA SER A 298 -4.81 -9.58 -6.57
C SER A 298 -4.80 -11.03 -6.12
N GLU A 299 -4.52 -11.96 -7.03
CA GLU A 299 -4.19 -13.33 -6.65
C GLU A 299 -2.81 -13.34 -5.99
N THR A 300 -2.72 -13.07 -4.68
CA THR A 300 -1.52 -13.38 -3.88
C THR A 300 -1.84 -13.57 -2.39
N SER A 301 -1.74 -14.82 -1.93
CA SER A 301 -1.89 -15.33 -0.56
C SER A 301 -3.27 -15.22 0.12
N THR A 302 -3.69 -16.29 0.80
CA THR A 302 -4.91 -16.36 1.64
C THR A 302 -4.57 -16.33 3.14
N CYS A 303 -3.38 -15.81 3.48
CA CYS A 303 -2.87 -15.73 4.84
C CYS A 303 -3.65 -14.74 5.70
N HIS A 304 -3.98 -15.12 6.93
CA HIS A 304 -4.53 -14.25 7.96
C HIS A 304 -3.41 -13.84 8.91
N TYR A 305 -3.43 -12.59 9.38
CA TYR A 305 -2.35 -12.01 10.16
C TYR A 305 -2.86 -11.42 11.47
N GLN A 306 -2.35 -11.91 12.59
CA GLN A 306 -2.42 -11.26 13.88
C GLN A 306 -1.28 -10.23 13.96
N MET A 307 -1.61 -8.97 14.19
CA MET A 307 -0.67 -7.87 14.15
C MET A 307 -0.66 -7.14 15.49
N TYR A 308 0.54 -6.99 16.04
CA TYR A 308 0.80 -6.29 17.28
C TYR A 308 1.73 -5.12 16.96
N MET A 309 1.32 -3.89 17.28
CA MET A 309 2.14 -2.70 17.03
C MET A 309 2.29 -1.89 18.30
N GLN A 310 3.51 -1.44 18.59
CA GLN A 310 3.80 -0.54 19.70
C GLN A 310 4.36 0.77 19.16
N LEU A 311 3.75 1.89 19.55
CA LEU A 311 4.27 3.22 19.25
C LEU A 311 5.53 3.49 20.06
N GLY A 312 6.48 4.19 19.44
CA GLY A 312 7.65 4.71 20.15
C GLY A 312 7.26 5.80 21.15
N ALA A 313 7.89 5.76 22.31
CA ALA A 313 7.65 6.72 23.37
C ALA A 313 8.14 8.12 22.96
N ILE A 314 7.33 9.15 23.24
CA ILE A 314 7.73 10.53 23.01
C ILE A 314 8.82 10.93 24.01
N ASN A 315 9.77 11.75 23.54
CA ASN A 315 10.87 12.23 24.35
C ASN A 315 10.33 12.87 25.66
N PRO A 316 10.86 12.49 26.85
CA PRO A 316 10.39 13.01 28.14
C PRO A 316 10.44 14.54 28.29
N SER A 317 11.21 15.23 27.44
CA SER A 317 11.29 16.68 27.40
C SER A 317 9.98 17.34 26.95
N VAL A 318 9.18 16.63 26.16
CA VAL A 318 7.87 17.09 25.69
C VAL A 318 6.82 16.71 26.73
N ARG A 319 5.95 17.65 27.10
CA ARG A 319 4.83 17.37 28.02
C ARG A 319 3.65 16.80 27.24
N SER A 320 2.95 15.82 27.83
CA SER A 320 1.72 15.25 27.25
C SER A 320 0.65 16.30 26.94
N SER A 321 0.53 17.37 27.76
CA SER A 321 -0.40 18.47 27.47
C SER A 321 -0.05 19.21 26.17
N ALA A 322 1.23 19.51 25.95
CA ALA A 322 1.69 20.19 24.73
C ALA A 322 1.48 19.32 23.48
N LEU A 323 1.59 18.00 23.60
CA LEU A 323 1.26 17.07 22.54
C LEU A 323 -0.23 17.06 22.23
N LYS A 324 -1.09 17.06 23.26
CA LYS A 324 -2.55 17.15 23.10
C LYS A 324 -2.96 18.46 22.44
N ASP A 325 -2.31 19.57 22.77
CA ASP A 325 -2.57 20.87 22.13
C ASP A 325 -2.20 20.84 20.64
N LEU A 326 -1.06 20.22 20.30
CA LEU A 326 -0.67 19.99 18.90
C LEU A 326 -1.70 19.12 18.15
N GLU A 327 -2.14 18.01 18.74
CA GLU A 327 -3.12 17.12 18.10
C GLU A 327 -4.50 17.79 17.92
N ARG A 328 -4.91 18.64 18.87
CA ARG A 328 -6.14 19.44 18.75
C ARG A 328 -6.04 20.46 17.63
N GLU A 329 -4.93 21.18 17.54
CA GLU A 329 -4.68 22.13 16.46
C GLU A 329 -4.65 21.44 15.09
N TRP A 330 -4.10 20.23 15.00
CA TRP A 330 -4.15 19.45 13.75
C TRP A 330 -5.55 18.95 13.40
N ALA A 331 -6.35 18.54 14.39
CA ALA A 331 -7.72 18.09 14.16
C ALA A 331 -8.65 19.24 13.75
N ALA A 332 -8.46 20.42 14.33
CA ALA A 332 -9.23 21.62 14.04
C ALA A 332 -8.31 22.86 14.13
N PRO A 333 -7.75 23.32 12.99
CA PRO A 333 -6.81 24.44 12.97
C PRO A 333 -7.42 25.74 13.49
N GLN A 334 -6.88 26.28 14.59
CA GLN A 334 -7.26 27.57 15.18
C GLN A 334 -6.16 28.63 15.03
N GLY A 335 -4.96 28.23 14.58
CA GLY A 335 -3.82 29.11 14.39
C GLY A 335 -2.97 29.34 15.64
N ILE A 336 -3.08 28.48 16.66
CA ILE A 336 -2.25 28.58 17.86
C ILE A 336 -0.82 28.09 17.58
N SER A 337 0.17 28.71 18.24
CA SER A 337 1.55 28.24 18.15
C SER A 337 1.72 26.96 18.99
N THR A 338 2.20 25.90 18.36
CA THR A 338 2.39 24.57 18.97
C THR A 338 3.86 24.14 18.91
N ILE A 339 4.17 23.03 19.58
CA ILE A 339 5.52 22.44 19.55
C ILE A 339 5.86 21.90 18.15
N LYS A 340 7.16 21.79 17.84
CA LYS A 340 7.58 21.02 16.65
C LYS A 340 7.15 19.56 16.84
N ALA A 341 6.42 19.04 15.86
CA ALA A 341 5.94 17.66 15.84
C ALA A 341 7.06 16.65 16.13
N PRO A 342 6.97 15.89 17.24
CA PRO A 342 7.88 14.78 17.50
C PRO A 342 7.86 13.74 16.36
N HIS A 343 8.96 13.02 16.19
CA HIS A 343 9.01 11.90 15.24
C HIS A 343 8.04 10.80 15.70
N LEU A 344 7.28 10.26 14.77
CA LEU A 344 6.38 9.14 14.99
C LEU A 344 7.07 7.89 14.45
N ASN A 345 7.41 6.97 15.34
CA ASN A 345 7.96 5.67 15.00
C ASN A 345 7.18 4.56 15.68
N SER A 346 7.23 3.35 15.12
CA SER A 346 6.60 2.17 15.72
C SER A 346 7.37 0.89 15.42
N THR A 347 7.12 -0.12 16.24
CA THR A 347 7.63 -1.49 16.08
C THR A 347 6.44 -2.40 15.87
N LEU A 348 6.50 -3.30 14.88
CA LEU A 348 5.43 -4.25 14.59
C LEU A 348 5.94 -5.70 14.72
N PHE A 349 5.09 -6.55 15.26
CA PHE A 349 5.26 -8.00 15.28
C PHE A 349 4.00 -8.66 14.74
N ILE A 350 4.19 -9.58 13.80
CA ILE A 350 3.11 -10.08 12.97
C ILE A 350 3.21 -11.58 12.89
N TYR A 351 2.11 -12.26 13.17
CA TYR A 351 2.02 -13.71 13.17
C TYR A 351 0.86 -14.16 12.28
N SER A 352 1.11 -15.09 11.38
CA SER A 352 0.06 -15.74 10.60
C SER A 352 -0.23 -17.14 11.13
N PRO A 353 -1.41 -17.38 11.73
CA PRO A 353 -1.76 -18.71 12.24
C PRO A 353 -1.93 -19.77 11.16
N ASN A 354 -2.52 -19.42 10.01
CA ASN A 354 -2.76 -20.36 8.92
C ASN A 354 -1.53 -20.61 8.05
N CYS A 355 -0.71 -19.58 7.82
CA CYS A 355 0.51 -19.70 7.03
C CYS A 355 1.76 -20.02 7.88
N ARG A 356 1.63 -20.04 9.21
CA ARG A 356 2.68 -20.38 10.18
C ARG A 356 3.99 -19.61 9.92
N LEU A 357 3.86 -18.31 9.73
CA LEU A 357 4.99 -17.42 9.47
C LEU A 357 4.94 -16.23 10.42
N THR A 358 6.12 -15.66 10.68
CA THR A 358 6.25 -14.49 11.54
C THR A 358 7.06 -13.41 10.81
N LEU A 359 6.58 -12.17 10.89
CA LEU A 359 7.23 -11.00 10.30
C LEU A 359 7.50 -9.99 11.41
N VAL A 360 8.67 -9.38 11.37
CA VAL A 360 9.13 -8.39 12.35
C VAL A 360 9.46 -7.08 11.65
N VAL A 361 9.00 -5.98 12.21
CA VAL A 361 9.38 -4.62 11.80
C VAL A 361 9.97 -3.92 13.01
N LYS A 362 11.27 -3.65 12.95
CA LYS A 362 12.03 -3.02 14.05
C LYS A 362 11.89 -1.50 14.10
N ASN A 363 11.73 -0.85 12.95
CA ASN A 363 11.58 0.60 12.89
C ASN A 363 10.68 0.98 11.72
N ALA A 364 9.43 1.31 12.03
CA ALA A 364 8.48 1.88 11.09
C ALA A 364 8.42 3.39 11.31
N GLU A 365 8.66 4.18 10.27
CA GLU A 365 8.50 5.63 10.30
C GLU A 365 7.06 6.01 9.93
N GLY A 366 6.40 6.75 10.81
CA GLY A 366 5.04 7.23 10.62
C GLY A 366 4.99 8.70 10.19
N MET A 367 4.17 8.98 9.19
CA MET A 367 3.78 10.34 8.79
C MET A 367 2.27 10.52 8.97
N LYS A 368 1.89 11.39 9.91
CA LYS A 368 0.49 11.75 10.11
C LYS A 368 -0.09 12.44 8.88
N ARG A 369 -1.35 12.14 8.61
CA ARG A 369 -2.12 12.69 7.49
C ARG A 369 -2.17 14.21 7.55
N GLU A 370 -2.43 14.79 8.72
CA GLU A 370 -2.56 16.25 8.89
C GLU A 370 -1.24 16.97 8.58
N LYS A 371 -0.09 16.38 8.97
CA LYS A 371 1.24 16.90 8.65
C LYS A 371 1.51 16.85 7.14
N PHE A 372 1.12 15.76 6.48
CA PHE A 372 1.24 15.62 5.03
C PHE A 372 0.40 16.67 4.28
N TYR A 373 -0.88 16.85 4.65
CA TYR A 373 -1.73 17.90 4.06
C TYR A 373 -1.17 19.31 4.27
N SER A 374 -0.63 19.61 5.45
CA SER A 374 0.01 20.91 5.71
C SER A 374 1.21 21.15 4.79
N LYS A 375 2.06 20.14 4.58
CA LYS A 375 3.15 20.21 3.59
C LYS A 375 2.62 20.43 2.17
N ALA A 376 1.54 19.75 1.78
CA ALA A 376 0.95 19.86 0.45
C ALA A 376 0.42 21.27 0.18
N VAL A 377 -0.27 21.87 1.16
CA VAL A 377 -0.78 23.25 1.07
C VAL A 377 0.36 24.26 0.95
N ASN A 378 1.41 24.13 1.79
CA ASN A 378 2.58 25.01 1.72
C ASN A 378 3.30 24.90 0.37
N TYR A 379 3.46 23.67 -0.14
CA TYR A 379 4.00 23.43 -1.48
C TYR A 379 3.14 24.06 -2.58
N ALA A 380 1.81 23.87 -2.54
CA ALA A 380 0.89 24.46 -3.51
C ALA A 380 0.97 25.99 -3.50
N GLY A 381 1.07 26.62 -2.33
CA GLY A 381 1.28 28.06 -2.20
C GLY A 381 2.60 28.53 -2.81
N MET A 382 3.70 27.82 -2.57
CA MET A 382 5.00 28.09 -3.20
C MET A 382 4.93 27.94 -4.73
N ALA A 383 4.41 26.82 -5.23
CA ALA A 383 4.31 26.54 -6.66
C ALA A 383 3.40 27.56 -7.37
N GLY A 384 2.28 27.93 -6.76
CA GLY A 384 1.39 28.98 -7.28
C GLY A 384 2.06 30.36 -7.34
N THR A 385 2.86 30.71 -6.32
CA THR A 385 3.64 31.95 -6.31
C THR A 385 4.69 31.96 -7.43
N LEU A 386 5.41 30.85 -7.63
CA LEU A 386 6.39 30.71 -8.71
C LEU A 386 5.73 30.83 -10.08
N ALA A 387 4.57 30.18 -10.27
CA ALA A 387 3.81 30.26 -11.52
C ALA A 387 3.35 31.70 -11.80
N PHE A 388 2.88 32.43 -10.79
CA PHE A 388 2.52 33.84 -10.93
C PHE A 388 3.70 34.71 -11.37
N ILE A 389 4.88 34.51 -10.76
CA ILE A 389 6.12 35.20 -11.16
C ILE A 389 6.49 34.86 -12.61
N GLN A 390 6.40 33.59 -13.02
CA GLN A 390 6.70 33.15 -14.38
C GLN A 390 5.76 33.80 -15.41
N VAL A 391 4.45 33.85 -15.14
CA VAL A 391 3.48 34.53 -16.00
C VAL A 391 3.81 36.02 -16.09
N PHE A 392 4.09 36.68 -14.98
CA PHE A 392 4.47 38.10 -14.97
C PHE A 392 5.72 38.38 -15.80
N LEU A 393 6.77 37.54 -15.65
CA LEU A 393 8.00 37.65 -16.44
C LEU A 393 7.74 37.42 -17.93
N LEU A 394 6.91 36.44 -18.27
CA LEU A 394 6.54 36.14 -19.65
C LEU A 394 5.78 37.30 -20.30
N VAL A 395 4.81 37.90 -19.60
CA VAL A 395 4.09 39.09 -20.08
C VAL A 395 5.07 40.23 -20.36
N ARG A 396 6.00 40.51 -19.44
CA ARG A 396 7.04 41.53 -19.67
C ARG A 396 7.95 41.22 -20.85
N GLN A 397 8.26 39.95 -21.09
CA GLN A 397 9.03 39.54 -22.25
C GLN A 397 8.23 39.74 -23.55
N MET A 398 6.93 39.49 -23.55
CA MET A 398 6.06 39.77 -24.70
C MET A 398 5.99 41.28 -24.99
N GLU A 399 5.91 42.12 -23.96
CA GLU A 399 6.00 43.58 -24.10
C GLU A 399 7.36 44.06 -24.63
N TYR A 400 8.45 43.37 -24.28
CA TYR A 400 9.80 43.66 -24.79
C TYR A 400 9.98 43.23 -26.26
N THR A 401 9.22 42.25 -26.74
CA THR A 401 9.20 41.82 -28.15
C THR A 401 7.81 41.92 -28.78
N PRO A 402 7.26 43.14 -28.98
CA PRO A 402 5.90 43.30 -29.47
C PRO A 402 5.79 43.17 -31.00
N THR A 403 6.90 43.35 -31.72
CA THR A 403 6.92 43.32 -33.20
C THR A 403 7.36 41.96 -33.74
N PRO A 404 6.86 41.53 -34.93
CA PRO A 404 7.29 40.28 -35.57
C PRO A 404 8.80 40.21 -35.81
N SER A 405 9.43 41.35 -36.14
CA SER A 405 10.88 41.45 -36.30
C SER A 405 11.65 41.20 -35.00
N SER A 406 11.10 41.59 -33.85
CA SER A 406 11.69 41.35 -32.53
C SER A 406 11.48 39.91 -32.08
N VAL A 407 10.27 39.37 -32.21
CA VAL A 407 9.97 37.96 -31.90
C VAL A 407 10.78 37.00 -32.78
N SER A 408 11.07 37.38 -34.04
CA SER A 408 11.90 36.55 -34.92
C SER A 408 13.32 36.31 -34.40
N LYS A 409 13.80 37.10 -33.42
CA LYS A 409 15.10 36.90 -32.76
C LYS A 409 15.04 35.82 -31.67
N VAL A 410 13.85 35.49 -31.18
CA VAL A 410 13.64 34.43 -30.18
C VAL A 410 13.63 33.07 -30.88
N SER A 411 14.23 32.08 -30.23
CA SER A 411 14.33 30.72 -30.74
C SER A 411 13.05 29.93 -30.46
N TYR A 412 12.42 29.44 -31.52
CA TYR A 412 11.24 28.58 -31.43
C TYR A 412 11.49 27.36 -30.52
N TRP A 413 12.66 26.73 -30.65
CA TRP A 413 13.02 25.55 -29.84
C TRP A 413 13.20 25.86 -28.35
N SER A 414 13.62 27.08 -28.00
CA SER A 414 13.69 27.51 -26.60
C SER A 414 12.29 27.64 -25.99
N ILE A 415 11.36 28.25 -26.74
CA ILE A 415 9.95 28.34 -26.34
C ILE A 415 9.33 26.95 -26.23
N ALA A 416 9.59 26.07 -27.21
CA ALA A 416 9.06 24.72 -27.23
C ALA A 416 9.49 23.92 -25.99
N LEU A 417 10.78 23.93 -25.63
CA LEU A 417 11.28 23.25 -24.42
C LEU A 417 10.63 23.78 -23.14
N GLN A 418 10.41 25.10 -23.05
CA GLN A 418 9.72 25.71 -21.90
C GLN A 418 8.26 25.24 -21.80
N VAL A 419 7.52 25.21 -22.92
CA VAL A 419 6.14 24.70 -22.97
C VAL A 419 6.06 23.22 -22.60
N PHE A 420 7.03 22.40 -23.02
CA PHE A 420 7.11 20.99 -22.62
C PHE A 420 7.23 20.86 -21.10
N ILE A 421 8.17 21.59 -20.46
CA ILE A 421 8.34 21.57 -19.00
C ILE A 421 7.03 21.97 -18.30
N ASP A 422 6.39 23.05 -18.75
CA ASP A 422 5.16 23.56 -18.14
C ASP A 422 4.01 22.55 -18.25
N SER A 423 3.92 21.85 -19.38
CA SER A 423 2.93 20.79 -19.58
C SER A 423 3.12 19.61 -18.62
N TYR A 424 4.36 19.12 -18.45
CA TYR A 424 4.63 18.04 -17.48
C TYR A 424 4.41 18.48 -16.05
N LEU A 425 4.85 19.69 -15.68
CA LEU A 425 4.62 20.20 -14.34
C LEU A 425 3.12 20.31 -14.07
N CYS A 426 2.32 20.83 -15.00
CA CYS A 426 0.87 20.90 -14.87
C CYS A 426 0.25 19.51 -14.67
N MET A 427 0.62 18.54 -15.52
CA MET A 427 0.15 17.16 -15.39
C MET A 427 0.54 16.53 -14.05
N LEU A 428 1.78 16.73 -13.59
CA LEU A 428 2.26 16.22 -12.31
C LEU A 428 1.45 16.79 -11.15
N HIS A 429 1.19 18.11 -11.13
CA HIS A 429 0.37 18.74 -10.09
C HIS A 429 -1.07 18.24 -10.10
N LEU A 430 -1.66 18.08 -11.30
CA LEU A 430 -3.03 17.58 -11.45
C LEU A 430 -3.14 16.14 -10.97
N THR A 431 -2.23 15.25 -11.40
CA THR A 431 -2.19 13.86 -10.94
C THR A 431 -1.94 13.78 -9.43
N THR A 432 -1.03 14.60 -8.90
CA THR A 432 -0.77 14.65 -7.46
C THR A 432 -2.00 15.12 -6.68
N GLY A 433 -2.71 16.14 -7.16
CA GLY A 433 -3.97 16.61 -6.56
C GLY A 433 -5.01 15.49 -6.49
N VAL A 434 -5.25 14.80 -7.62
CA VAL A 434 -6.17 13.66 -7.68
C VAL A 434 -5.75 12.55 -6.71
N LEU A 435 -4.46 12.21 -6.65
CA LEU A 435 -3.96 11.15 -5.76
C LEU A 435 -4.04 11.50 -4.27
N ILE A 436 -3.91 12.79 -3.92
CA ILE A 436 -4.09 13.26 -2.54
C ILE A 436 -5.57 13.16 -2.14
N ASP A 437 -6.49 13.41 -3.07
CA ASP A 437 -7.94 13.33 -2.81
C ASP A 437 -8.45 11.89 -2.74
N THR A 438 -7.81 10.94 -3.45
CA THR A 438 -8.13 9.51 -3.33
C THR A 438 -7.58 8.86 -2.05
N MET A 439 -6.79 9.58 -1.24
CA MET A 439 -6.53 9.17 0.14
C MET A 439 -7.82 9.31 0.98
N PRO A 440 -8.12 8.37 1.91
CA PRO A 440 -9.41 8.33 2.61
C PRO A 440 -9.67 9.58 3.47
N GLY A 441 -10.34 10.58 2.88
CA GLY A 441 -10.71 11.85 3.52
C GLY A 441 -10.64 13.11 2.64
N GLY A 442 -10.37 13.00 1.33
CA GLY A 442 -10.47 14.14 0.40
C GLY A 442 -11.89 14.73 0.34
N LEU A 443 -11.99 16.05 0.19
CA LEU A 443 -13.25 16.74 -0.06
C LEU A 443 -13.74 16.39 -1.48
N PRO A 444 -15.05 16.20 -1.71
CA PRO A 444 -15.57 16.03 -3.05
C PRO A 444 -15.30 17.32 -3.84
N LEU A 445 -14.66 17.20 -5.01
CA LEU A 445 -14.63 18.28 -5.99
C LEU A 445 -16.07 18.67 -6.33
N PRO A 446 -16.41 19.96 -6.46
CA PRO A 446 -17.67 20.36 -7.05
C PRO A 446 -17.69 19.89 -8.51
N VAL A 447 -18.42 18.80 -8.76
CA VAL A 447 -18.82 18.39 -10.11
C VAL A 447 -19.86 19.40 -10.57
N THR A 448 -19.40 20.51 -11.14
CA THR A 448 -20.29 21.42 -11.85
C THR A 448 -19.52 22.11 -12.97
N ALA A 449 -19.45 21.43 -14.11
CA ALA A 449 -19.38 22.09 -15.40
C ALA A 449 -20.28 21.31 -16.35
N ALA A 450 -21.55 21.71 -16.42
CA ALA A 450 -22.43 21.31 -17.51
C ALA A 450 -21.77 21.76 -18.82
N ARG A 451 -21.44 20.79 -19.67
CA ARG A 451 -20.89 21.03 -21.00
C ARG A 451 -21.96 21.77 -21.83
N PRO A 452 -21.70 22.98 -22.35
CA PRO A 452 -22.59 23.58 -23.33
C PRO A 452 -22.62 22.68 -24.58
N ALA A 453 -23.82 22.45 -25.12
CA ALA A 453 -23.98 21.75 -26.39
C ALA A 453 -23.19 22.47 -27.50
N PRO A 454 -22.58 21.74 -28.46
CA PRO A 454 -21.84 22.36 -29.54
C PRO A 454 -22.79 23.16 -30.44
N VAL A 455 -22.51 24.45 -30.62
CA VAL A 455 -23.07 25.25 -31.71
C VAL A 455 -22.22 24.95 -32.95
N GLU A 456 -22.86 24.41 -34.00
CA GLU A 456 -22.23 24.26 -35.31
C GLU A 456 -22.00 25.65 -35.91
N ASP A 457 -20.74 26.11 -35.89
CA ASP A 457 -20.30 27.24 -36.69
C ASP A 457 -19.63 26.71 -37.97
N LEU A 458 -20.20 27.11 -39.10
CA LEU A 458 -19.89 26.63 -40.44
C LEU A 458 -19.03 27.70 -41.13
N ASP A 459 -17.72 27.71 -40.85
CA ASP A 459 -16.68 28.11 -41.81
C ASP A 459 -15.25 27.96 -41.24
N ASN A 460 -14.31 27.57 -42.12
CA ASN A 460 -12.84 27.73 -42.01
C ASN A 460 -12.00 26.64 -41.28
N PRO A 461 -10.68 26.55 -41.55
CA PRO A 461 -9.97 25.46 -42.24
C PRO A 461 -9.45 24.39 -41.26
N ARG A 462 -10.03 23.18 -41.30
CA ARG A 462 -9.82 22.13 -40.28
C ARG A 462 -8.64 21.16 -40.52
N SER A 463 -7.97 21.18 -41.67
CA SER A 463 -6.96 20.13 -42.00
C SER A 463 -5.57 20.35 -41.40
N ASP A 464 -5.10 21.60 -41.27
CA ASP A 464 -3.75 21.89 -40.76
C ASP A 464 -3.68 21.85 -39.22
N MET A 465 -4.78 22.21 -38.55
CA MET A 465 -4.85 22.21 -37.09
C MET A 465 -4.93 20.78 -36.53
N GLN A 466 -5.63 19.86 -37.21
CA GLN A 466 -5.74 18.46 -36.81
C GLN A 466 -4.40 17.71 -36.89
N ALA A 467 -3.57 17.99 -37.90
CA ALA A 467 -2.23 17.41 -37.99
C ALA A 467 -1.29 17.91 -36.89
N LEU A 468 -1.43 19.18 -36.49
CA LEU A 468 -0.67 19.77 -35.38
C LEU A 468 -1.07 19.15 -34.03
N TYR A 469 -2.38 18.99 -33.79
CA TYR A 469 -2.90 18.32 -32.60
C TYR A 469 -2.49 16.84 -32.55
N GLY A 470 -2.55 16.12 -33.67
CA GLY A 470 -2.12 14.72 -33.75
C GLY A 470 -0.64 14.54 -33.36
N ARG A 471 0.24 15.43 -33.83
CA ARG A 471 1.66 15.44 -33.45
C ARG A 471 1.87 15.76 -31.97
N PHE A 472 1.13 16.72 -31.45
CA PHE A 472 1.19 17.08 -30.03
C PHE A 472 0.74 15.93 -29.13
N TYR A 473 -0.42 15.32 -29.40
CA TYR A 473 -0.92 14.19 -28.63
C TYR A 473 0.01 12.98 -28.73
N TRP A 474 0.59 12.71 -29.91
CA TRP A 474 1.57 11.64 -30.06
C TRP A 474 2.82 11.88 -29.20
N MET A 475 3.36 13.11 -29.18
CA MET A 475 4.52 13.45 -28.34
C MET A 475 4.21 13.29 -26.84
N VAL A 476 3.00 13.68 -26.41
CA VAL A 476 2.55 13.48 -25.02
C VAL A 476 2.44 11.98 -24.71
N ILE A 477 1.79 11.18 -25.56
CA ILE A 477 1.64 9.72 -25.33
C ILE A 477 3.01 9.04 -25.25
N VAL A 478 3.91 9.29 -26.20
CA VAL A 478 5.25 8.70 -26.19
C VAL A 478 6.02 9.11 -24.94
N SER A 479 5.89 10.36 -24.53
CA SER A 479 6.55 10.81 -23.30
C SER A 479 5.94 10.22 -22.03
N LEU A 480 4.63 9.98 -21.98
CA LEU A 480 3.98 9.30 -20.86
C LEU A 480 4.44 7.85 -20.79
N ILE A 481 4.60 7.17 -21.92
CA ILE A 481 5.17 5.82 -21.98
C ILE A 481 6.62 5.82 -21.47
N ILE A 482 7.44 6.80 -21.87
CA ILE A 482 8.81 6.94 -21.37
C ILE A 482 8.80 7.18 -19.85
N LEU A 483 7.97 8.10 -19.35
CA LEU A 483 7.86 8.38 -17.93
C LEU A 483 7.37 7.16 -17.13
N TYR A 484 6.41 6.42 -17.66
CA TYR A 484 5.93 5.16 -17.08
C TYR A 484 7.05 4.12 -16.99
N LYS A 485 7.83 3.96 -18.06
CA LYS A 485 9.00 3.06 -18.06
C LYS A 485 10.10 3.52 -17.11
N ILE A 486 10.31 4.82 -16.95
CA ILE A 486 11.23 5.38 -15.94
C ILE A 486 10.72 5.08 -14.53
N ALA A 487 9.42 5.24 -14.27
CA ALA A 487 8.82 5.01 -12.96
C ALA A 487 9.01 3.56 -12.49
N ILE A 488 8.80 2.58 -13.38
CA ILE A 488 8.87 1.14 -13.09
C ILE A 488 10.32 0.61 -13.09
N SER A 489 11.27 1.36 -13.64
CA SER A 489 12.66 0.92 -13.65
C SER A 489 13.29 0.91 -12.26
N SER A 490 14.25 0.01 -12.03
CA SER A 490 15.05 -0.05 -10.79
C SER A 490 15.58 1.33 -10.39
N THR A 491 15.66 1.60 -9.08
CA THR A 491 16.03 2.90 -8.50
C THR A 491 17.29 3.54 -9.11
N ARG A 492 18.32 2.74 -9.45
CA ARG A 492 19.54 3.24 -10.10
C ARG A 492 19.30 3.69 -11.54
N VAL A 493 18.55 2.90 -12.32
CA VAL A 493 18.20 3.20 -13.71
C VAL A 493 17.26 4.40 -13.76
N ARG A 494 16.26 4.45 -12.86
CA ARG A 494 15.34 5.57 -12.69
C ARG A 494 16.09 6.87 -12.46
N ASN A 495 17.00 6.91 -11.48
CA ASN A 495 17.78 8.11 -11.18
C ASN A 495 18.67 8.55 -12.36
N PHE A 496 19.31 7.60 -13.04
CA PHE A 496 20.09 7.90 -14.24
C PHE A 496 19.21 8.50 -15.35
N MET A 497 18.09 7.86 -15.68
CA MET A 497 17.17 8.33 -16.71
C MET A 497 16.56 9.69 -16.37
N ILE A 498 16.12 9.91 -15.12
CA ILE A 498 15.63 11.20 -14.64
C ILE A 498 16.71 12.27 -14.80
N SER A 499 17.96 11.99 -14.44
CA SER A 499 19.06 12.96 -14.57
C SER A 499 19.34 13.35 -16.02
N VAL A 500 19.33 12.39 -16.95
CA VAL A 500 19.53 12.62 -18.38
C VAL A 500 18.35 13.40 -18.98
N SER A 501 17.11 13.02 -18.64
CA SER A 501 15.91 13.74 -19.07
C SER A 501 15.87 15.17 -18.50
N ALA A 502 16.26 15.35 -17.23
CA ALA A 502 16.35 16.67 -16.61
C ALA A 502 17.39 17.54 -17.33
N LEU A 503 18.58 17.01 -17.64
CA LEU A 503 19.60 17.75 -18.37
C LEU A 503 19.13 18.18 -19.77
N ALA A 504 18.46 17.28 -20.50
CA ALA A 504 17.91 17.59 -21.82
C ALA A 504 16.81 18.67 -21.76
N LEU A 505 15.84 18.54 -20.85
CA LEU A 505 14.74 19.50 -20.71
C LEU A 505 15.24 20.86 -20.19
N TYR A 506 16.15 20.88 -19.21
CA TYR A 506 16.73 22.11 -18.65
C TYR A 506 17.80 22.76 -19.55
N SER A 507 18.00 22.26 -20.78
CA SER A 507 18.81 22.91 -21.82
C SER A 507 18.02 23.97 -22.61
N PHE A 508 17.00 24.57 -22.01
CA PHE A 508 16.06 25.46 -22.71
C PHE A 508 16.69 26.77 -23.21
N TRP A 509 17.86 27.18 -22.74
CA TRP A 509 18.59 28.33 -23.30
C TRP A 509 19.53 27.96 -24.45
N VAL A 510 20.01 26.71 -24.53
CA VAL A 510 20.93 26.25 -25.57
C VAL A 510 20.44 26.58 -26.99
N PRO A 511 19.17 26.33 -27.38
CA PRO A 511 18.69 26.70 -28.71
C PRO A 511 18.67 28.21 -28.97
N GLN A 512 18.58 29.04 -27.92
CA GLN A 512 18.68 30.50 -28.07
C GLN A 512 20.13 30.93 -28.28
N ILE A 513 21.08 30.33 -27.55
CA ILE A 513 22.52 30.58 -27.70
C ILE A 513 22.97 30.23 -29.12
N ILE A 514 22.64 29.03 -29.60
CA ILE A 514 22.96 28.57 -30.96
C ILE A 514 22.37 29.55 -31.99
N ARG A 515 21.10 29.95 -31.84
CA ARG A 515 20.46 30.90 -32.76
C ARG A 515 21.15 32.27 -32.75
N ASN A 516 21.50 32.78 -31.59
CA ASN A 516 22.18 34.07 -31.45
C ASN A 516 23.53 34.06 -32.18
N VAL A 517 24.29 32.97 -32.07
CA VAL A 517 25.56 32.77 -32.79
C VAL A 517 25.33 32.67 -34.30
N MET A 518 24.40 31.83 -34.75
CA MET A 518 24.16 31.60 -36.18
C MET A 518 23.62 32.84 -36.92
N ARG A 519 22.73 33.61 -36.28
CA ARG A 519 22.04 34.76 -36.91
C ARG A 519 22.63 36.11 -36.53
N GLY A 520 23.69 36.16 -35.71
CA GLY A 520 24.27 37.41 -35.20
C GLY A 520 23.25 38.29 -34.44
N SER A 521 22.19 37.69 -33.91
CA SER A 521 21.08 38.44 -33.28
C SER A 521 21.46 38.88 -31.87
N LYS A 522 21.44 40.20 -31.62
CA LYS A 522 21.66 40.78 -30.29
C LYS A 522 20.32 41.10 -29.61
N ARG A 523 20.25 40.85 -28.29
CA ARG A 523 19.15 41.26 -27.39
C ARG A 523 17.75 40.72 -27.74
N GLY A 524 17.63 39.45 -28.11
CA GLY A 524 16.32 38.81 -28.37
C GLY A 524 15.48 38.56 -27.10
N LEU A 525 16.15 38.37 -25.95
CA LEU A 525 15.51 38.17 -24.65
C LEU A 525 15.99 39.24 -23.66
N HIS A 526 15.10 39.68 -22.78
CA HIS A 526 15.46 40.59 -21.71
C HIS A 526 16.24 39.84 -20.62
N LEU A 527 17.32 40.45 -20.10
CA LEU A 527 18.18 39.79 -19.10
C LEU A 527 17.41 39.46 -17.81
N GLY A 528 16.53 40.34 -17.37
CA GLY A 528 15.68 40.10 -16.20
C GLY A 528 14.69 38.94 -16.40
N PHE A 529 14.20 38.74 -17.62
CA PHE A 529 13.38 37.57 -17.95
C PHE A 529 14.22 36.30 -17.87
N MET A 530 15.40 36.30 -18.47
CA MET A 530 16.30 35.14 -18.47
C MET A 530 16.69 34.70 -17.05
N MET A 531 17.12 35.65 -16.21
CA MET A 531 17.49 35.39 -14.81
C MET A 531 16.28 34.91 -13.99
N GLY A 532 15.15 35.61 -14.09
CA GLY A 532 13.94 35.28 -13.33
C GLY A 532 13.32 33.95 -13.73
N MET A 533 13.25 33.64 -15.02
CA MET A 533 12.76 32.35 -15.52
C MET A 533 13.67 31.20 -15.11
N THR A 534 14.98 31.40 -15.16
CA THR A 534 15.96 30.41 -14.70
C THR A 534 15.80 30.11 -13.22
N ALA A 535 15.77 31.14 -12.37
CA ALA A 535 15.64 30.98 -10.92
C ALA A 535 14.32 30.31 -10.52
N THR A 536 13.20 30.76 -11.09
CA THR A 536 11.88 30.19 -10.78
C THR A 536 11.71 28.76 -11.27
N ARG A 537 12.29 28.39 -12.43
CA ARG A 537 12.24 27.01 -12.94
C ARG A 537 13.13 26.06 -12.14
N LEU A 538 14.29 26.51 -11.65
CA LEU A 538 15.16 25.69 -10.80
C LEU A 538 14.61 25.47 -9.38
N ALA A 539 13.72 26.34 -8.90
CA ALA A 539 13.17 26.24 -7.55
C ALA A 539 12.47 24.91 -7.26
N LEU A 540 11.70 24.36 -8.22
CA LEU A 540 11.00 23.08 -8.05
C LEU A 540 11.95 21.87 -7.98
N PRO A 541 12.90 21.67 -8.93
CA PRO A 541 13.91 20.62 -8.80
C PRO A 541 14.71 20.71 -7.50
N ILE A 542 15.12 21.92 -7.09
CA ILE A 542 15.86 22.11 -5.84
C ILE A 542 14.99 21.71 -4.64
N TYR A 543 13.72 22.10 -4.62
CA TYR A 543 12.81 21.71 -3.54
C TYR A 543 12.68 20.19 -3.42
N PHE A 544 12.46 19.47 -4.52
CA PHE A 544 12.26 18.02 -4.45
C PHE A 544 13.54 17.21 -4.29
N LEU A 545 14.67 17.67 -4.83
CA LEU A 545 15.91 16.88 -4.89
C LEU A 545 17.00 17.35 -3.91
N ALA A 546 16.88 18.54 -3.32
CA ALA A 546 17.83 19.04 -2.31
C ALA A 546 17.21 19.19 -0.92
N CYS A 547 15.89 19.38 -0.80
CA CYS A 547 15.24 19.48 0.52
C CYS A 547 14.96 18.08 1.09
N PRO A 548 15.51 17.74 2.27
CA PRO A 548 15.26 16.43 2.91
C PRO A 548 13.81 16.28 3.39
N GLU A 549 13.14 17.38 3.74
CA GLU A 549 11.75 17.36 4.22
C GLU A 549 10.73 17.73 3.12
N ASN A 550 10.98 17.35 1.86
CA ASN A 550 10.05 17.64 0.77
C ASN A 550 8.68 16.93 0.91
N LEU A 551 7.74 17.27 0.02
CA LEU A 551 6.36 16.77 0.06
C LEU A 551 6.26 15.26 -0.17
N ILE A 552 7.09 14.71 -1.06
CA ILE A 552 6.99 13.31 -1.53
C ILE A 552 7.94 12.39 -0.72
N GLY A 553 8.85 12.97 0.08
CA GLY A 553 9.87 12.22 0.81
C GLY A 553 11.01 11.70 -0.06
N ILE A 554 11.29 12.35 -1.20
CA ILE A 554 12.41 11.94 -2.06
C ILE A 554 13.73 12.23 -1.32
N GLU A 555 14.62 11.25 -1.27
CA GLU A 555 15.94 11.44 -0.66
C GLU A 555 16.76 12.50 -1.43
N PRO A 556 17.50 13.37 -0.74
CA PRO A 556 18.34 14.37 -1.40
C PRO A 556 19.36 13.71 -2.34
N THR A 557 19.36 14.12 -3.61
CA THR A 557 20.24 13.54 -4.62
C THR A 557 21.32 14.55 -5.06
N PRO A 558 22.62 14.21 -5.00
CA PRO A 558 23.70 15.16 -5.29
C PRO A 558 23.71 15.73 -6.72
N TRP A 559 23.16 15.00 -7.71
CA TRP A 559 23.19 15.40 -9.12
C TRP A 559 22.38 16.68 -9.41
N VAL A 560 21.46 17.08 -8.53
CA VAL A 560 20.71 18.34 -8.66
C VAL A 560 21.64 19.55 -8.73
N TRP A 561 22.78 19.51 -8.04
CA TRP A 561 23.77 20.60 -8.11
C TRP A 561 24.48 20.65 -9.45
N GLY A 562 24.65 19.50 -10.12
CA GLY A 562 25.11 19.43 -11.51
C GLY A 562 24.10 20.07 -12.48
N LEU A 563 22.80 19.90 -12.24
CA LEU A 563 21.75 20.57 -13.01
C LEU A 563 21.79 22.09 -12.81
N VAL A 564 21.93 22.55 -11.56
CA VAL A 564 22.07 23.98 -11.24
C VAL A 564 23.28 24.57 -11.94
N LEU A 565 24.43 23.89 -11.88
CA LEU A 565 25.64 24.31 -12.58
C LEU A 565 25.43 24.36 -14.10
N TRP A 566 24.79 23.35 -14.68
CA TRP A 566 24.51 23.28 -16.11
C TRP A 566 23.65 24.46 -16.59
N VAL A 567 22.61 24.80 -15.84
CA VAL A 567 21.74 25.93 -16.19
C VAL A 567 22.44 27.27 -15.96
N ALA A 568 23.33 27.37 -14.97
CA ALA A 568 24.15 28.56 -14.75
C ALA A 568 25.24 28.76 -15.82
N LEU A 569 25.69 27.69 -16.47
CA LEU A 569 26.67 27.73 -17.57
C LEU A 569 26.06 28.18 -18.90
N GLN A 570 24.76 27.96 -19.10
CA GLN A 570 24.00 28.44 -20.26
C GLN A 570 23.79 29.95 -20.18
#